data_AF-A0A2A7UWY2-F1
#
_entry.id   AF-A0A2A7UWY2-F1
#
_cell.length_a   1.000
_cell.length_b   1.000
_cell.length_c   1.000
_cell.angle_alpha   90.00
_cell.angle_beta   90.00
_cell.angle_gamma   90.00
#
_symmetry.space_group_name_H-M   'P 1'
#
loop_
_entity.id
_entity.type
_entity.pdbx_description
1 polymer ?
#
loop_
_entity_poly.entity_id
_entity_poly.type
_entity_poly.pdbx_seq_one_letter_code
_entity_poly.pdbx_strand_id
1 'polypeptide(L)'
;MQETDWLEPWTSTTGARDSYLRTFAEQLARETSPGHALHGVPVQLIGRGNGDDALFALLDGTGRVALVHLVWQGQQTPPWPATAIFASLEAWRTEHMIPESREWLE
;
A
#
# COMPACT_ATOMS: atom_id res chain seq x y z
N MET A 1 2.92 -18.53 -14.35
CA MET A 1 2.97 -17.07 -14.15
C MET A 1 1.63 -16.75 -13.51
N GLN A 2 1.57 -16.57 -12.19
CA GLN A 2 0.29 -16.31 -11.53
C GLN A 2 -0.10 -14.87 -11.87
N GLU A 3 -0.99 -14.72 -12.85
CA GLU A 3 -1.68 -13.46 -13.14
C GLU A 3 -2.36 -13.03 -11.84
N THR A 4 -1.81 -11.98 -11.25
CA THR A 4 -2.44 -11.33 -10.12
C THR A 4 -3.61 -10.57 -10.69
N ASP A 5 -4.79 -11.17 -10.65
CA ASP A 5 -6.02 -10.49 -11.01
C ASP A 5 -6.29 -9.43 -9.93
N TRP A 6 -5.99 -8.18 -10.25
CA TRP A 6 -6.30 -7.03 -9.39
C TRP A 6 -7.78 -6.72 -9.58
N LEU A 7 -8.55 -6.85 -8.51
CA LEU A 7 -9.99 -6.59 -8.54
C LEU A 7 -10.27 -5.12 -8.28
N GLU A 8 -11.29 -4.56 -8.93
CA GLU A 8 -11.74 -3.19 -8.66
C GLU A 8 -12.04 -2.99 -7.16
N PRO A 9 -11.62 -1.87 -6.55
CA PRO A 9 -11.00 -0.67 -7.17
C PRO A 9 -9.47 -0.72 -7.31
N TRP A 10 -8.85 -1.86 -7.02
CA TRP A 10 -7.40 -1.99 -7.01
C TRP A 10 -6.81 -2.19 -8.41
N THR A 11 -5.65 -1.58 -8.64
CA THR A 11 -4.90 -1.75 -9.87
C THR A 11 -3.41 -1.97 -9.61
N SER A 12 -2.79 -2.75 -10.50
CA SER A 12 -1.35 -2.98 -10.49
C SER A 12 -0.60 -1.71 -10.85
N THR A 13 0.51 -1.46 -10.16
CA THR A 13 1.48 -0.44 -10.58
C THR A 13 2.63 -1.05 -11.41
N THR A 14 2.49 -2.31 -11.82
CA THR A 14 3.46 -2.97 -12.71
C THR A 14 3.55 -2.21 -14.03
N GLY A 15 4.75 -1.76 -14.38
CA GLY A 15 5.00 -0.94 -15.58
C GLY A 15 4.76 0.56 -15.38
N ALA A 16 4.41 1.01 -14.17
CA ALA A 16 4.41 2.43 -13.84
C ALA A 16 5.83 3.00 -13.88
N ARG A 17 5.94 4.31 -14.14
CA ARG A 17 7.23 5.01 -14.18
C ARG A 17 7.87 5.02 -12.80
N ASP A 18 9.20 4.86 -12.73
CA ASP A 18 9.95 4.94 -11.46
C ASP A 18 9.72 6.23 -10.69
N SER A 19 9.49 7.34 -11.40
CA SER A 19 9.17 8.62 -10.78
C SER A 19 7.83 8.58 -10.03
N TYR A 20 6.85 7.86 -10.56
CA TYR A 20 5.54 7.69 -9.92
C TYR A 20 5.65 6.85 -8.65
N LEU A 21 6.36 5.72 -8.73
CA LEU A 21 6.60 4.85 -7.57
C LEU A 21 7.36 5.60 -6.46
N ARG A 22 8.35 6.41 -6.84
CA ARG A 22 9.12 7.24 -5.90
C ARG A 22 8.27 8.28 -5.20
N THR A 23 7.40 9.00 -5.93
CA THR A 23 6.51 10.01 -5.31
C THR A 23 5.70 9.42 -4.15
N PHE A 24 5.15 8.22 -4.30
CA PHE A 24 4.37 7.56 -3.24
C PHE A 24 5.24 7.09 -2.08
N ALA A 25 6.43 6.54 -2.35
CA ALA A 25 7.37 6.15 -1.30
C ALA A 25 7.86 7.38 -0.50
N GLU A 26 8.12 8.50 -1.18
CA GLU A 26 8.47 9.77 -0.54
C GLU A 26 7.31 10.33 0.28
N GLN A 27 6.08 10.22 -0.22
CA GLN A 27 4.90 10.64 0.51
C GLN A 27 4.68 9.81 1.78
N LEU A 28 4.82 8.49 1.69
CA LEU A 28 4.79 7.61 2.87
C LEU A 28 5.86 8.01 3.89
N ALA A 29 7.08 8.27 3.45
CA ALA A 29 8.18 8.69 4.33
C ALA A 29 7.91 10.05 4.99
N ARG A 30 7.18 10.96 4.32
CA ARG A 30 6.77 12.26 4.86
C ARG A 30 5.60 12.17 5.83
N GLU A 31 4.70 11.21 5.65
CA GLU A 31 3.53 11.03 6.53
C GLU A 31 3.90 10.21 7.77
N THR A 32 4.79 9.23 7.62
CA THR A 32 5.24 8.39 8.72
C THR A 32 6.25 9.15 9.59
N SER A 33 5.96 9.26 10.89
CA SER A 33 6.86 9.88 11.88
C SER A 33 7.76 8.81 12.54
N PRO A 34 8.90 9.21 13.14
CA PRO A 34 9.70 8.30 13.97
C PRO A 34 8.84 7.61 15.03
N GLY A 35 8.88 6.27 15.06
CA GLY A 35 8.03 5.43 15.91
C GLY A 35 6.88 4.73 15.17
N HIS A 36 6.62 5.11 13.92
CA HIS A 36 5.69 4.38 13.05
C HIS A 36 6.34 3.10 12.50
N ALA A 37 5.57 2.02 12.33
CA ALA A 37 6.07 0.71 11.89
C ALA A 37 6.73 0.72 10.49
N LEU A 38 6.36 1.69 9.65
CA LEU A 38 6.91 1.88 8.29
C LEU A 38 7.96 2.99 8.19
N HIS A 39 8.23 3.72 9.27
CA HIS A 39 9.19 4.82 9.23
C HIS A 39 10.61 4.28 9.03
N GLY A 40 11.25 4.68 7.92
CA GLY A 40 12.60 4.24 7.55
C GLY A 40 12.68 2.83 6.96
N VAL A 41 11.54 2.16 6.72
CA VAL A 41 11.50 0.86 6.06
C VAL A 41 11.55 1.06 4.55
N PRO A 42 12.43 0.37 3.80
CA PRO A 42 12.44 0.46 2.36
C PRO A 42 11.16 -0.19 1.81
N VAL A 43 10.41 0.56 1.01
CA VAL A 43 9.14 0.12 0.44
C VAL A 43 9.10 0.34 -1.07
N GLN A 44 8.27 -0.44 -1.76
CA GLN A 44 7.95 -0.25 -3.17
C GLN A 44 6.45 -0.27 -3.37
N LEU A 45 5.90 0.75 -4.04
CA LEU A 45 4.50 0.74 -4.44
C LEU A 45 4.26 -0.41 -5.43
N ILE A 46 3.29 -1.28 -5.13
CA ILE A 46 2.92 -2.42 -5.97
C ILE A 46 1.47 -2.35 -6.45
N GLY A 47 0.59 -1.68 -5.70
CA GLY A 47 -0.82 -1.52 -6.05
C GLY A 47 -1.38 -0.19 -5.61
N ARG A 48 -2.43 0.27 -6.30
CA ARG A 48 -3.17 1.47 -5.94
C ARG A 48 -4.66 1.16 -5.89
N GLY A 49 -5.32 1.58 -4.82
CA GLY A 49 -6.74 1.38 -4.57
C GLY A 49 -7.57 2.58 -5.02
N ASN A 50 -8.75 2.69 -4.41
CA ASN A 50 -9.60 3.86 -4.60
C ASN A 50 -8.98 5.09 -3.88
N GLY A 51 -9.05 6.26 -4.50
CA GLY A 51 -8.54 7.51 -3.91
C GLY A 51 -7.05 7.44 -3.55
N ASP A 52 -6.77 7.50 -2.26
CA ASP A 52 -5.42 7.65 -1.68
C ASP A 52 -4.87 6.36 -1.06
N ASP A 53 -5.56 5.22 -1.25
CA ASP A 53 -5.10 3.92 -0.79
C ASP A 53 -3.96 3.39 -1.66
N ALA A 54 -2.86 3.03 -1.00
CA ALA A 54 -1.63 2.57 -1.63
C ALA A 54 -1.14 1.28 -0.97
N LEU A 55 -0.81 0.29 -1.79
CA LEU A 55 -0.23 -0.97 -1.34
C LEU A 55 1.28 -0.98 -1.61
N PHE A 56 2.05 -1.11 -0.55
CA PHE A 56 3.50 -1.12 -0.57
C PHE A 56 4.05 -2.50 -0.24
N ALA A 57 4.98 -3.02 -1.04
CA ALA A 57 5.80 -4.16 -0.66
C ALA A 57 6.94 -3.70 0.26
N LEU A 58 7.14 -4.42 1.37
CA LEU A 58 8.25 -4.15 2.28
C LEU A 58 9.50 -4.85 1.74
N LEU A 59 10.50 -4.07 1.36
CA LEU A 59 11.78 -4.55 0.85
C LEU A 59 12.77 -4.91 1.97
N ASP A 60 12.25 -5.27 3.14
CA ASP A 60 13.04 -5.69 4.31
C ASP A 60 13.45 -7.19 4.27
N GLY A 61 13.05 -7.90 3.21
CA GLY A 61 13.33 -9.33 3.00
C GLY A 61 12.29 -10.28 3.61
N THR A 62 11.26 -9.79 4.30
CA THR A 62 10.18 -10.62 4.86
C THR A 62 9.12 -11.03 3.86
N GLY A 63 8.98 -10.31 2.74
CA GLY A 63 7.92 -10.53 1.74
C GLY A 63 6.54 -10.00 2.16
N ARG A 64 6.47 -9.23 3.25
CA ARG A 64 5.26 -8.58 3.73
C ARG A 64 4.84 -7.43 2.83
N VAL A 65 3.56 -7.06 2.94
CA VAL A 65 3.00 -5.88 2.27
C VAL A 65 2.29 -4.99 3.28
N ALA A 66 2.27 -3.69 3.05
CA ALA A 66 1.54 -2.72 3.85
C ALA A 66 0.55 -1.96 2.99
N LEU A 67 -0.71 -2.01 3.39
CA LEU A 67 -1.75 -1.11 2.92
C LEU A 67 -1.66 0.18 3.73
N VAL A 68 -1.60 1.31 3.03
CA VAL A 68 -1.55 2.64 3.65
C VAL A 68 -2.53 3.55 2.94
N HIS A 69 -3.41 4.18 3.71
CA HIS A 69 -4.25 5.28 3.23
C HIS A 69 -3.47 6.59 3.37
N LEU A 70 -2.92 7.08 2.26
CA LEU A 70 -2.17 8.33 2.25
C LEU A 70 -3.12 9.52 2.40
N VAL A 71 -2.69 10.58 3.06
CA VAL A 71 -3.53 11.79 3.24
C VAL A 71 -3.06 12.95 2.38
N TRP A 72 -1.86 12.86 1.78
CA TRP A 72 -1.24 13.87 0.91
C TRP A 72 -1.13 15.28 1.53
N GLN A 73 -1.37 15.40 2.85
CA GLN A 73 -1.39 16.65 3.60
C GLN A 73 -0.52 16.53 4.85
N GLY A 74 0.63 17.20 4.83
CA GLY A 74 1.50 17.37 6.01
C GLY A 74 2.01 16.08 6.66
N GLN A 75 2.70 16.23 7.79
CA GLN A 75 3.13 15.11 8.64
C GLN A 75 1.94 14.61 9.46
N GLN A 76 1.74 13.30 9.53
CA GLN A 76 0.70 12.70 10.36
C GLN A 76 1.26 12.22 11.69
N THR A 77 0.39 12.25 12.70
CA THR A 77 0.71 11.75 14.04
C THR A 77 0.07 10.37 14.23
N PRO A 78 0.77 9.39 14.82
CA PRO A 78 0.20 8.07 15.06
C PRO A 78 -1.15 8.16 15.81
N PRO A 79 -2.17 7.38 15.41
CA PRO A 79 -2.09 6.19 14.54
C PRO A 79 -2.23 6.46 13.02
N TRP A 80 -2.16 7.72 12.58
CA TRP A 80 -2.27 8.10 11.18
C TRP A 80 -0.89 8.22 10.51
N PRO A 81 -0.75 7.89 9.20
CA PRO A 81 -1.80 7.36 8.32
C PRO A 81 -2.21 5.92 8.69
N ALA A 82 -3.48 5.59 8.46
CA ALA A 82 -4.00 4.26 8.74
C ALA A 82 -3.20 3.23 7.94
N THR A 83 -2.55 2.31 8.66
CA THR A 83 -1.61 1.35 8.10
C THR A 83 -1.96 -0.07 8.55
N ALA A 84 -2.13 -0.98 7.60
CA ALA A 84 -2.33 -2.40 7.84
C ALA A 84 -1.21 -3.21 7.18
N ILE A 85 -0.49 -4.02 7.96
CA ILE A 85 0.62 -4.86 7.48
C ILE A 85 0.12 -6.30 7.37
N PHE A 86 0.32 -6.90 6.20
CA PHE A 86 -0.07 -8.26 5.88
C PHE A 86 1.18 -9.13 5.69
N ALA A 87 1.04 -10.42 6.00
CA ALA A 87 2.14 -11.38 5.91
C ALA A 87 2.67 -11.54 4.47
N SER A 88 1.80 -11.38 3.48
CA SER A 88 2.12 -11.51 2.06
C SER A 88 1.08 -10.81 1.19
N LEU A 89 1.39 -10.63 -0.09
CA LEU A 89 0.44 -10.10 -1.07
C LEU A 89 -0.82 -10.97 -1.18
N GLU A 90 -0.70 -12.29 -1.03
CA GLU A 90 -1.84 -13.20 -1.06
C GLU A 90 -2.74 -13.04 0.16
N ALA A 91 -2.15 -12.91 1.36
CA ALA A 91 -2.88 -12.64 2.59
C ALA A 91 -3.69 -11.33 2.47
N TRP A 92 -3.05 -10.26 2.01
CA TRP A 92 -3.74 -8.99 1.73
C TRP A 92 -4.91 -9.15 0.76
N ARG A 93 -4.77 -9.95 -0.30
CA ARG A 93 -5.88 -10.15 -1.24
C ARG A 93 -7.07 -10.82 -0.58
N THR A 94 -6.84 -11.91 0.14
CA THR A 94 -7.91 -12.68 0.78
C THR A 94 -8.57 -11.91 1.91
N GLU A 95 -7.79 -11.16 2.69
CA GLU A 95 -8.28 -10.44 3.86
C GLU A 95 -8.86 -9.06 3.55
N HIS A 96 -8.43 -8.41 2.46
CA HIS A 96 -8.81 -7.03 2.13
C HIS A 96 -9.37 -6.85 0.72
N MET A 97 -8.61 -7.21 -0.32
CA MET A 97 -9.01 -6.92 -1.72
C MET A 97 -10.32 -7.61 -2.12
N ILE A 98 -10.47 -8.90 -1.81
CA ILE A 98 -11.66 -9.69 -2.16
C ILE A 98 -12.92 -9.20 -1.42
N PRO A 99 -12.91 -9.00 -0.08
CA PRO A 99 -14.09 -8.48 0.61
C PRO A 99 -14.47 -7.06 0.14
N GLU A 100 -13.50 -6.15 0.02
CA GLU A 100 -13.78 -4.78 -0.45
C GLU A 100 -14.36 -4.76 -1.86
N SER A 101 -13.80 -5.56 -2.77
CA SER A 101 -14.30 -5.66 -4.14
C SER A 101 -15.72 -6.19 -4.20
N ARG A 102 -16.08 -7.14 -3.32
CA ARG A 102 -17.46 -7.64 -3.22
C ARG A 102 -18.41 -6.54 -2.77
N GLU A 103 -18.06 -5.79 -1.73
CA GLU A 103 -18.86 -4.67 -1.24
C GLU A 103 -18.99 -3.55 -2.30
N TRP A 104 -17.98 -3.37 -3.15
CA TRP A 104 -18.01 -2.39 -4.25
C TRP A 104 -18.97 -2.76 -5.39
N LEU A 105 -19.24 -4.05 -5.59
CA LEU A 105 -20.07 -4.57 -6.69
C LEU A 105 -21.55 -4.77 -6.27
N GLU A 106 -21.91 -4.55 -5.01
CA GLU A 106 -23.28 -4.59 -4.47
C GLU A 106 -23.97 -3.21 -4.48
#